data_AF-A0AAW2Z1K7-F1
#
_entry.id   AF-A0AAW2Z1K7-F1
#
_cell.length_a   1.000
_cell.length_b   1.000
_cell.length_c   1.000
_cell.angle_alpha   90.00
_cell.angle_beta   90.00
_cell.angle_gamma   90.00
#
_symmetry.space_group_name_H-M   'P 1'
#
loop_
_entity.id
_entity.type
_entity.pdbx_description
1 polymer ?
#
loop_
_entity_poly.entity_id
_entity_poly.type
_entity_poly.pdbx_seq_one_letter_code
_entity_poly.pdbx_strand_id
1 'polypeptide(L)'
;MPDQLDCICYTKGPGMGAPLLSVAIVARVLCQLWKLPLVGVNHCVGHIEMGRVVCNSKDPIILYVSGGNTQVIAYSMSRYRIFGETIDIAVGNMLDRFARVVGLSNDPSPGYNIEQLAKKGNKFVHLPYIVKGMDVSFSGLLSFIEKQKDVLKDTHTAADLCFSLQETVFSMLVEITERAMAHCNINEVLIVGGVGCNERLQEMMKIMVEERGGKLHHMDERYCIDNGCMIAYAGLLQFMNGFTTPVSESTVTQRFRTDEVLVNWRE
;
A
#
# COMPACT_ATOMS: atom_id res chain seq x y z
N MET A 1 -30.96 1.67 15.38
CA MET A 1 -29.85 1.99 14.45
C MET A 1 -28.45 1.73 15.06
N PRO A 2 -28.27 1.65 16.38
CA PRO A 2 -27.24 0.79 16.98
C PRO A 2 -27.64 -0.70 16.90
N ASP A 3 -28.93 -0.98 16.94
CA ASP A 3 -29.51 -2.35 17.04
C ASP A 3 -29.32 -3.23 15.79
N GLN A 4 -28.70 -2.68 14.72
CA GLN A 4 -28.37 -3.40 13.48
C GLN A 4 -26.87 -3.69 13.37
N LEU A 5 -26.09 -3.37 14.41
CA LEU A 5 -24.64 -3.55 14.42
C LEU A 5 -24.27 -4.65 15.41
N ASP A 6 -23.43 -5.60 14.98
CA ASP A 6 -22.98 -6.71 15.83
C ASP A 6 -21.62 -6.46 16.48
N CYS A 7 -20.79 -5.59 15.90
CA CYS A 7 -19.47 -5.25 16.45
C CYS A 7 -18.98 -3.89 15.95
N ILE A 8 -17.95 -3.36 16.62
CA ILE A 8 -17.23 -2.14 16.23
C ILE A 8 -15.80 -2.51 15.87
N CYS A 9 -15.36 -2.10 14.69
CA CYS A 9 -14.00 -2.35 14.22
C CYS A 9 -13.20 -1.05 14.20
N TYR A 10 -11.92 -1.12 14.55
CA TYR A 10 -11.04 0.05 14.50
C TYR A 10 -9.64 -0.32 14.02
N THR A 11 -8.94 0.64 13.44
CA THR A 11 -7.54 0.46 13.03
C THR A 11 -6.65 0.44 14.27
N LYS A 12 -6.09 -0.74 14.60
CA LYS A 12 -5.11 -0.90 15.68
C LYS A 12 -3.72 -0.43 15.26
N GLY A 13 -3.39 -0.58 13.98
CA GLY A 13 -2.11 -0.19 13.38
C GLY A 13 -1.80 -0.98 12.10
N PRO A 14 -0.66 -0.73 11.44
CA PRO A 14 0.29 0.33 11.73
C PRO A 14 -0.27 1.72 11.34
N GLY A 15 0.45 2.79 11.71
CA GLY A 15 0.04 4.17 11.37
C GLY A 15 0.58 5.23 12.33
N MET A 16 0.21 6.49 12.08
CA MET A 16 0.61 7.62 12.92
C MET A 16 -0.07 7.55 14.31
N GLY A 17 0.71 7.77 15.37
CA GLY A 17 0.23 7.58 16.75
C GLY A 17 -0.98 8.43 17.13
N ALA A 18 -0.96 9.73 16.83
CA ALA A 18 -2.06 10.63 17.21
C ALA A 18 -3.40 10.27 16.52
N PRO A 19 -3.45 10.10 15.18
CA PRO A 19 -4.66 9.61 14.52
C PRO A 19 -5.14 8.24 15.02
N LEU A 20 -4.24 7.28 15.23
CA LEU A 20 -4.60 5.97 15.76
C LEU A 20 -5.24 6.10 17.15
N LEU A 21 -4.67 6.92 18.03
CA LEU A 21 -5.20 7.14 19.37
C LEU A 21 -6.59 7.78 19.32
N SER A 22 -6.81 8.78 18.46
CA SER A 22 -8.12 9.39 18.27
C SER A 22 -9.18 8.37 17.85
N VAL A 23 -8.86 7.52 16.86
CA VAL A 23 -9.77 6.46 16.38
C VAL A 23 -10.06 5.45 17.48
N ALA A 24 -9.05 4.99 18.22
CA ALA A 24 -9.23 4.03 19.30
C ALA A 24 -10.10 4.59 20.44
N ILE A 25 -9.95 5.87 20.80
CA ILE A 25 -10.80 6.52 21.80
C ILE A 25 -12.26 6.51 21.35
N VAL A 26 -12.55 6.94 20.12
CA VAL A 26 -13.91 6.95 19.58
C VAL A 26 -14.49 5.53 19.57
N ALA A 27 -13.74 4.55 19.09
CA ALA A 27 -14.20 3.16 19.01
C ALA A 27 -14.51 2.57 20.40
N ARG A 28 -13.68 2.85 21.42
CA ARG A 28 -13.93 2.44 22.81
C ARG A 28 -15.19 3.08 23.39
N VAL A 29 -15.39 4.37 23.15
CA VAL A 29 -16.58 5.10 23.62
C VAL A 29 -17.85 4.50 23.01
N LEU A 30 -17.86 4.26 21.70
CA LEU A 30 -19.01 3.66 21.02
C LEU A 30 -19.25 2.22 21.48
N CYS A 31 -18.19 1.43 21.67
CA CYS A 31 -18.26 0.04 22.16
C CYS A 31 -18.93 -0.01 23.54
N GLN A 32 -18.52 0.86 24.46
CA GLN A 32 -19.09 0.92 25.81
C GLN A 32 -20.53 1.47 25.81
N LEU A 33 -20.80 2.49 25.01
CA LEU A 33 -22.13 3.12 24.93
C LEU A 33 -23.18 2.15 24.36
N TRP A 34 -22.83 1.43 23.29
CA TRP A 34 -23.73 0.52 22.59
C TRP A 34 -23.64 -0.93 23.08
N LYS A 35 -22.73 -1.21 24.01
CA LYS A 35 -22.48 -2.55 24.56
C LYS A 35 -22.18 -3.59 23.47
N LEU A 36 -21.43 -3.18 22.45
CA LEU A 36 -21.04 -4.03 21.33
C LEU A 36 -19.58 -4.49 21.48
N PRO A 37 -19.22 -5.70 21.03
CA PRO A 37 -17.83 -6.15 20.92
C PRO A 37 -16.97 -5.19 20.10
N LEU A 38 -15.70 -5.07 20.48
CA LEU A 38 -14.70 -4.28 19.76
C LEU A 38 -13.70 -5.21 19.07
N VAL A 39 -13.23 -4.87 17.87
CA VAL A 39 -12.23 -5.63 17.12
C VAL A 39 -11.13 -4.69 16.62
N GLY A 40 -9.90 -4.94 17.06
CA GLY A 40 -8.71 -4.22 16.59
C GLY A 40 -8.17 -4.85 15.31
N VAL A 41 -8.15 -4.07 14.22
CA VAL A 41 -7.83 -4.55 12.88
C VAL A 41 -6.46 -4.03 12.44
N ASN A 42 -5.68 -4.88 11.79
CA ASN A 42 -4.45 -4.48 11.12
C ASN A 42 -4.79 -3.75 9.81
N HIS A 43 -4.27 -2.55 9.64
CA HIS A 43 -4.52 -1.67 8.49
C HIS A 43 -4.12 -2.33 7.16
N CYS A 44 -2.94 -2.95 7.10
CA CYS A 44 -2.44 -3.60 5.89
C CYS A 44 -3.33 -4.80 5.51
N VAL A 45 -3.76 -5.59 6.49
CA VAL A 45 -4.70 -6.70 6.27
C VAL A 45 -6.05 -6.19 5.77
N GLY A 46 -6.51 -5.04 6.26
CA GLY A 46 -7.70 -4.36 5.74
C GLY A 46 -7.62 -4.11 4.23
N HIS A 47 -6.54 -3.49 3.77
CA HIS A 47 -6.28 -3.25 2.35
C HIS A 47 -6.29 -4.55 1.53
N ILE A 48 -5.60 -5.59 2.02
CA ILE A 48 -5.50 -6.88 1.33
C ILE A 48 -6.87 -7.56 1.21
N GLU A 49 -7.61 -7.70 2.30
CA GLU A 49 -8.89 -8.41 2.30
C GLU A 49 -9.96 -7.68 1.50
N MET A 50 -9.96 -6.34 1.52
CA MET A 50 -10.82 -5.54 0.66
C MET A 50 -10.49 -5.77 -0.83
N GLY A 51 -9.21 -5.77 -1.19
CA GLY A 51 -8.80 -6.06 -2.57
C GLY A 51 -9.18 -7.47 -3.03
N ARG A 52 -9.02 -8.47 -2.16
CA ARG A 52 -9.42 -9.84 -2.46
C ARG A 52 -10.91 -9.97 -2.73
N VAL A 53 -11.76 -9.39 -1.88
CA VAL A 53 -13.23 -9.51 -2.04
C VAL A 53 -13.72 -8.73 -3.26
N VAL A 54 -13.24 -7.51 -3.47
CA VAL A 54 -13.67 -6.65 -4.59
C VAL A 54 -13.23 -7.24 -5.93
N CYS A 55 -11.99 -7.73 -6.01
CA CYS A 55 -11.44 -8.27 -7.27
C CYS A 55 -11.68 -9.78 -7.44
N ASN A 56 -12.37 -10.43 -6.49
CA ASN A 56 -12.58 -11.88 -6.44
C ASN A 56 -11.28 -12.68 -6.64
N SER A 57 -10.19 -12.23 -6.00
CA SER A 57 -8.88 -12.91 -6.07
C SER A 57 -8.69 -13.83 -4.87
N LYS A 58 -8.28 -15.07 -5.14
CA LYS A 58 -8.19 -16.10 -4.10
C LYS A 58 -6.87 -16.01 -3.37
N ASP A 59 -5.75 -16.13 -4.07
CA ASP A 59 -4.42 -16.19 -3.46
C ASP A 59 -3.36 -15.46 -4.31
N PRO A 60 -3.43 -14.11 -4.38
CA PRO A 60 -2.50 -13.32 -5.17
C PRO A 60 -1.20 -13.01 -4.41
N ILE A 61 -0.14 -12.71 -5.16
CA ILE A 61 0.94 -11.85 -4.66
C ILE A 61 0.40 -10.45 -4.51
N ILE A 62 0.49 -9.87 -3.31
CA ILE A 62 0.03 -8.52 -3.05
C ILE A 62 1.21 -7.56 -3.15
N LEU A 63 1.13 -6.58 -4.04
CA LEU A 63 1.97 -5.38 -3.98
C LEU A 63 1.21 -4.30 -3.21
N TYR A 64 1.63 -4.02 -1.98
CA TYR A 64 1.06 -2.95 -1.16
C TYR A 64 1.94 -1.69 -1.23
N VAL A 65 1.43 -0.65 -1.88
CA VAL A 65 2.14 0.62 -2.11
C VAL A 65 1.28 1.81 -1.69
N SER A 66 1.67 2.46 -0.59
CA SER A 66 1.01 3.64 -0.04
C SER A 66 2.00 4.74 0.30
N GLY A 67 1.51 5.84 0.86
CA GLY A 67 2.36 6.90 1.43
C GLY A 67 3.30 6.42 2.54
N GLY A 68 2.91 5.35 3.26
CA GLY A 68 3.65 4.85 4.42
C GLY A 68 4.17 3.42 4.31
N ASN A 69 3.73 2.65 3.31
CA ASN A 69 4.10 1.25 3.14
C ASN A 69 4.53 0.94 1.71
N THR A 70 5.52 0.06 1.55
CA THR A 70 5.90 -0.53 0.27
C THR A 70 6.39 -1.95 0.54
N GLN A 71 5.54 -2.92 0.24
CA GLN A 71 5.74 -4.32 0.62
C GLN A 71 5.18 -5.25 -0.47
N VAL A 72 5.86 -6.37 -0.69
CA VAL A 72 5.40 -7.50 -1.48
C VAL A 72 5.05 -8.63 -0.53
N ILE A 73 3.79 -9.04 -0.53
CA ILE A 73 3.20 -9.90 0.49
C ILE A 73 2.58 -11.11 -0.18
N ALA A 74 2.65 -12.28 0.45
CA ALA A 74 1.85 -13.44 0.06
C ALA A 74 1.31 -14.17 1.30
N TYR A 75 0.21 -14.88 1.13
CA TYR A 75 -0.37 -15.67 2.22
C TYR A 75 0.34 -17.03 2.33
N SER A 76 0.76 -17.38 3.55
CA SER A 76 1.43 -18.65 3.80
C SER A 76 1.35 -19.01 5.28
N MET A 77 0.93 -20.25 5.58
CA MET A 77 0.78 -20.77 6.95
C MET A 77 -0.13 -19.89 7.81
N SER A 78 -1.32 -19.60 7.30
CA SER A 78 -2.36 -18.82 7.98
C SER A 78 -1.95 -17.39 8.37
N ARG A 79 -0.98 -16.81 7.64
CA ARG A 79 -0.43 -15.46 7.86
C ARG A 79 -0.08 -14.78 6.53
N TYR A 80 -0.12 -13.46 6.50
CA TYR A 80 0.42 -12.66 5.39
C TYR A 80 1.90 -12.38 5.61
N ARG A 81 2.76 -13.02 4.84
CA ARG A 81 4.22 -12.91 4.96
C ARG A 81 4.78 -11.90 3.96
N ILE A 82 5.77 -11.14 4.41
CA ILE A 82 6.47 -10.15 3.59
C ILE A 82 7.65 -10.85 2.90
N PHE A 83 7.66 -10.86 1.57
CA PHE A 83 8.73 -11.41 0.74
C PHE A 83 9.75 -10.36 0.31
N GLY A 84 9.30 -9.11 0.20
CA GLY A 84 10.15 -7.97 -0.11
C GLY A 84 9.55 -6.70 0.47
N GLU A 85 10.38 -5.77 0.91
CA GLU A 85 9.93 -4.48 1.40
C GLU A 85 10.89 -3.34 1.05
N THR A 86 10.44 -2.10 1.24
CA THR A 86 11.36 -0.97 1.23
C THR A 86 12.30 -1.03 2.44
N ILE A 87 13.59 -0.83 2.20
CA ILE A 87 14.62 -0.78 3.24
C ILE A 87 14.60 0.58 3.96
N ASP A 88 14.07 1.62 3.31
CA ASP A 88 14.14 3.00 3.80
C ASP A 88 12.78 3.69 3.93
N ILE A 89 12.33 4.41 2.91
CA ILE A 89 11.08 5.17 2.87
C ILE A 89 10.10 4.48 1.94
N ALA A 90 8.80 4.64 2.16
CA ALA A 90 7.80 4.15 1.22
C ALA A 90 7.82 4.92 -0.10
N VAL A 91 7.42 4.26 -1.19
CA VAL A 91 7.37 4.86 -2.53
C VAL A 91 6.48 6.10 -2.56
N GLY A 92 5.33 6.09 -1.87
CA GLY A 92 4.46 7.25 -1.80
C GLY A 92 5.12 8.43 -1.09
N ASN A 93 5.85 8.21 0.00
CA ASN A 93 6.62 9.25 0.67
C ASN A 93 7.71 9.85 -0.24
N MET A 94 8.37 8.99 -1.03
CA MET A 94 9.36 9.44 -2.01
C MET A 94 8.71 10.32 -3.09
N LEU A 95 7.56 9.91 -3.64
CA LEU A 95 6.80 10.69 -4.61
C LEU A 95 6.39 12.05 -4.03
N ASP A 96 5.89 12.09 -2.80
CA ASP A 96 5.51 13.33 -2.11
C ASP A 96 6.71 14.28 -1.94
N ARG A 97 7.88 13.75 -1.58
CA ARG A 97 9.10 14.55 -1.46
C ARG A 97 9.60 15.03 -2.81
N PHE A 98 9.58 14.16 -3.82
CA PHE A 98 9.97 14.51 -5.18
C PHE A 98 9.10 15.64 -5.74
N ALA A 99 7.77 15.57 -5.58
CA ALA A 99 6.85 16.62 -6.01
C ALA A 99 7.27 18.01 -5.48
N ARG A 100 7.70 18.08 -4.21
CA ARG A 100 8.21 19.32 -3.61
C ARG A 100 9.52 19.81 -4.24
N VAL A 101 10.42 18.89 -4.61
CA VAL A 101 11.70 19.22 -5.27
C VAL A 101 11.48 19.83 -6.66
N VAL A 102 10.51 19.30 -7.41
CA VAL A 102 10.15 19.81 -8.75
C VAL A 102 9.14 20.97 -8.71
N GLY A 103 8.64 21.35 -7.53
CA GLY A 103 7.71 22.47 -7.36
C GLY A 103 6.27 22.18 -7.81
N LEU A 104 5.85 20.92 -7.76
CA LEU A 104 4.47 20.51 -8.02
C LEU A 104 3.55 20.80 -6.83
N SER A 105 2.29 21.09 -7.13
CA SER A 105 1.24 21.24 -6.11
C SER A 105 0.98 19.92 -5.38
N ASN A 106 0.57 20.01 -4.12
CA ASN A 106 0.07 18.85 -3.38
C ASN A 106 -1.42 18.56 -3.67
N ASP A 107 -2.17 19.51 -4.23
CA ASP A 107 -3.59 19.37 -4.54
C ASP A 107 -3.76 18.91 -6.02
N PRO A 108 -4.54 17.86 -6.33
CA PRO A 108 -5.33 17.01 -5.41
C PRO A 108 -4.50 15.96 -4.66
N SER A 109 -3.43 15.45 -5.26
CA SER A 109 -2.39 14.67 -4.57
C SER A 109 -1.05 14.78 -5.31
N PRO A 110 0.10 14.69 -4.60
CA PRO A 110 1.41 14.74 -5.25
C PRO A 110 1.61 13.63 -6.29
N GLY A 111 1.19 12.39 -5.96
CA GLY A 111 1.29 11.24 -6.86
C GLY A 111 0.50 11.43 -8.16
N TYR A 112 -0.73 11.93 -8.08
CA TYR A 112 -1.55 12.23 -9.25
C TYR A 112 -0.92 13.33 -10.12
N ASN A 113 -0.40 14.40 -9.50
CA ASN A 113 0.24 15.49 -10.24
C ASN A 113 1.52 15.05 -10.96
N ILE A 114 2.31 14.18 -10.32
CA ILE A 114 3.48 13.54 -10.97
C ILE A 114 3.03 12.73 -12.17
N GLU A 115 1.97 11.94 -12.05
CA GLU A 115 1.43 11.12 -13.15
C GLU A 115 0.94 11.96 -14.33
N GLN A 116 0.17 13.01 -14.08
CA GLN A 116 -0.29 13.89 -15.15
C GLN A 116 0.86 14.62 -15.84
N LEU A 117 1.91 14.98 -15.10
CA LEU A 117 3.07 15.64 -15.68
C LEU A 117 4.00 14.66 -16.42
N ALA A 118 4.12 13.42 -15.93
CA ALA A 118 4.88 12.34 -16.57
C ALA A 118 4.37 12.04 -17.99
N LYS A 119 3.05 12.11 -18.22
CA LYS A 119 2.44 11.94 -19.55
C LYS A 119 2.93 12.95 -20.60
N LYS A 120 3.56 14.05 -20.18
CA LYS A 120 4.12 15.09 -21.07
C LYS A 120 5.65 14.99 -21.22
N GLY A 121 6.30 14.09 -20.49
CA GLY A 121 7.74 13.87 -20.54
C GLY A 121 8.10 13.04 -21.77
N ASN A 122 9.21 13.40 -22.43
CA ASN A 122 9.66 12.75 -23.66
C ASN A 122 11.12 12.28 -23.59
N LYS A 123 11.88 12.75 -22.61
CA LYS A 123 13.29 12.38 -22.42
C LYS A 123 13.45 11.54 -21.17
N PHE A 124 14.09 10.39 -21.33
CA PHE A 124 14.46 9.53 -20.21
C PHE A 124 15.80 9.97 -19.60
N VAL A 125 15.81 10.14 -18.29
CA VAL A 125 16.98 10.44 -17.46
C VAL A 125 17.35 9.18 -16.69
N HIS A 126 18.61 8.75 -16.80
CA HIS A 126 19.11 7.64 -16.01
C HIS A 126 19.16 8.01 -14.53
N LEU A 127 18.24 7.42 -13.75
CA LEU A 127 18.20 7.50 -12.30
C LEU A 127 18.79 6.22 -11.68
N PRO A 128 19.29 6.28 -10.43
CA PRO A 128 19.78 5.10 -9.73
C PRO A 128 18.69 4.03 -9.59
N TYR A 129 18.95 2.83 -10.11
CA TYR A 129 18.06 1.69 -9.99
C TYR A 129 18.52 0.78 -8.84
N ILE A 130 17.78 0.75 -7.73
CA ILE A 130 18.27 0.16 -6.46
C ILE A 130 17.36 -0.97 -5.97
N VAL A 131 17.55 -2.16 -6.52
CA VAL A 131 16.92 -3.41 -6.06
C VAL A 131 17.97 -4.30 -5.39
N LYS A 132 17.65 -4.84 -4.21
CA LYS A 132 18.51 -5.76 -3.44
C LYS A 132 17.72 -7.03 -3.12
N GLY A 133 17.88 -8.08 -3.93
CA GLY A 133 17.08 -9.29 -3.78
C GLY A 133 15.61 -9.01 -4.08
N MET A 134 14.71 -9.10 -3.10
CA MET A 134 13.31 -8.72 -3.24
C MET A 134 12.99 -7.37 -2.60
N ASP A 135 14.00 -6.67 -2.09
CA ASP A 135 13.86 -5.38 -1.42
C ASP A 135 14.23 -4.21 -2.33
N VAL A 136 13.70 -3.03 -2.01
CA VAL A 136 13.96 -1.77 -2.73
C VAL A 136 14.43 -0.67 -1.80
N SER A 137 15.13 0.32 -2.35
CA SER A 137 15.56 1.51 -1.61
C SER A 137 15.31 2.76 -2.46
N PHE A 138 14.56 3.71 -1.91
CA PHE A 138 14.13 4.92 -2.61
C PHE A 138 14.88 6.16 -2.12
N SER A 139 15.47 6.14 -0.93
CA SER A 139 16.18 7.30 -0.39
C SER A 139 17.41 7.66 -1.21
N GLY A 140 18.17 6.67 -1.70
CA GLY A 140 19.32 6.92 -2.57
C GLY A 140 18.94 7.61 -3.88
N LEU A 141 17.83 7.17 -4.49
CA LEU A 141 17.26 7.79 -5.69
C LEU A 141 16.83 9.23 -5.41
N LEU A 142 16.08 9.46 -4.31
CA LEU A 142 15.61 10.79 -3.94
C LEU A 142 16.78 11.76 -3.66
N SER A 143 17.78 11.32 -2.90
CA SER A 143 18.97 12.14 -2.61
C SER A 143 19.78 12.46 -3.86
N PHE A 144 19.85 11.53 -4.83
CA PHE A 144 20.49 11.79 -6.12
C PHE A 144 19.78 12.92 -6.87
N ILE A 145 18.44 12.88 -6.95
CA ILE A 145 17.64 13.92 -7.59
C ILE A 145 17.78 15.25 -6.84
N GLU A 146 17.71 15.26 -5.51
CA GLU A 146 17.86 16.47 -4.69
C GLU A 146 19.23 17.13 -4.90
N LYS A 147 20.31 16.32 -5.01
CA LYS A 147 21.67 16.81 -5.24
C LYS A 147 21.90 17.32 -6.66
N GLN A 148 21.30 16.68 -7.66
CA GLN A 148 21.47 17.03 -9.08
C GLN A 148 20.39 17.98 -9.60
N LYS A 149 19.50 18.49 -8.73
CA LYS A 149 18.30 19.24 -9.13
C LYS A 149 18.59 20.42 -10.07
N ASP A 150 19.67 21.15 -9.85
CA ASP A 150 19.97 22.38 -10.61
C ASP A 150 20.45 22.01 -12.02
N VAL A 151 21.37 21.04 -12.12
CA VAL A 151 21.87 20.48 -13.39
C VAL A 151 20.75 19.81 -14.19
N LEU A 152 19.87 19.07 -13.49
CA LEU A 152 18.74 18.40 -14.12
C LEU A 152 17.71 19.40 -14.64
N LYS A 153 17.46 20.50 -13.92
CA LYS A 153 16.53 21.56 -14.37
C LYS A 153 17.05 22.34 -15.58
N ASP A 154 18.36 22.47 -15.73
CA ASP A 154 18.96 23.14 -16.89
C ASP A 154 18.87 22.30 -18.18
N THR A 155 18.80 20.96 -18.03
CA THR A 155 18.89 20.02 -19.16
C THR A 155 17.57 19.32 -19.48
N HIS A 156 16.66 19.21 -18.51
CA HIS A 156 15.42 18.45 -18.58
C HIS A 156 14.25 19.21 -17.97
N THR A 157 13.05 18.97 -18.52
CA THR A 157 11.84 19.56 -17.97
C THR A 157 11.39 18.79 -16.72
N ALA A 158 10.55 19.41 -15.88
CA ALA A 158 9.91 18.71 -14.77
C ALA A 158 9.08 17.50 -15.25
N ALA A 159 8.53 17.54 -16.47
CA ALA A 159 7.82 16.44 -17.09
C ALA A 159 8.74 15.26 -17.42
N ASP A 160 9.92 15.53 -17.98
CA ASP A 160 10.92 14.49 -18.23
C ASP A 160 11.39 13.82 -16.93
N LEU A 161 11.54 14.60 -15.85
CA LEU A 161 11.89 14.07 -14.54
C LEU A 161 10.77 13.20 -13.93
N CYS A 162 9.50 13.63 -14.04
CA CYS A 162 8.36 12.84 -13.57
C CYS A 162 8.24 11.53 -14.34
N PHE A 163 8.40 11.58 -15.67
CA PHE A 163 8.42 10.40 -16.53
C PHE A 163 9.53 9.43 -16.12
N SER A 164 10.78 9.91 -16.07
CA SER A 164 11.94 9.09 -15.74
C SER A 164 11.85 8.48 -14.34
N LEU A 165 11.30 9.24 -13.38
CA LEU A 165 11.06 8.75 -12.02
C LEU A 165 10.06 7.60 -12.02
N GLN A 166 8.91 7.75 -12.67
CA GLN A 166 7.87 6.72 -12.72
C GLN A 166 8.41 5.45 -13.38
N GLU A 167 9.03 5.57 -14.56
CA GLU A 167 9.59 4.41 -15.26
C GLU A 167 10.62 3.67 -14.40
N THR A 168 11.53 4.39 -13.73
CA THR A 168 12.57 3.78 -12.89
C THR A 168 11.95 3.09 -11.67
N VAL A 169 11.11 3.81 -10.93
CA VAL A 169 10.56 3.35 -9.64
C VAL A 169 9.55 2.23 -9.83
N PHE A 170 8.68 2.34 -10.82
CA PHE A 170 7.69 1.30 -11.10
C PHE A 170 8.34 0.06 -11.69
N SER A 171 9.40 0.19 -12.50
CA SER A 171 10.20 -0.96 -12.92
C SER A 171 10.79 -1.71 -11.72
N MET A 172 11.33 -0.99 -10.73
CA MET A 172 11.83 -1.60 -9.49
C MET A 172 10.74 -2.38 -8.74
N LEU A 173 9.53 -1.82 -8.65
CA LEU A 173 8.38 -2.47 -8.00
C LEU A 173 7.89 -3.70 -8.78
N VAL A 174 7.86 -3.62 -10.11
CA VAL A 174 7.49 -4.73 -10.99
C VAL A 174 8.52 -5.86 -10.86
N GLU A 175 9.82 -5.54 -10.85
CA GLU A 175 10.90 -6.53 -10.70
C GLU A 175 10.81 -7.31 -9.39
N ILE A 176 10.64 -6.63 -8.25
CA ILE A 176 10.52 -7.33 -6.96
C ILE A 176 9.22 -8.15 -6.86
N THR A 177 8.15 -7.69 -7.50
CA THR A 177 6.87 -8.40 -7.53
C THR A 177 6.99 -9.66 -8.39
N GLU A 178 7.64 -9.55 -9.55
CA GLU A 178 7.93 -10.69 -10.43
C GLU A 178 8.79 -11.74 -9.71
N ARG A 179 9.83 -11.31 -9.00
CA ARG A 179 10.67 -12.21 -8.19
C ARG A 179 9.86 -12.97 -7.14
N ALA A 180 8.93 -12.28 -6.46
CA ALA A 180 8.05 -12.91 -5.48
C ALA A 180 7.04 -13.88 -6.12
N MET A 181 6.48 -13.54 -7.29
CA MET A 181 5.63 -14.46 -8.07
C MET A 181 6.36 -15.75 -8.41
N ALA A 182 7.60 -15.63 -8.92
CA ALA A 182 8.43 -16.79 -9.25
C ALA A 182 8.76 -17.63 -8.00
N HIS A 183 9.06 -16.98 -6.88
CA HIS A 183 9.39 -17.65 -5.62
C HIS A 183 8.20 -18.42 -5.02
N CYS A 184 7.00 -17.85 -5.08
CA CYS A 184 5.79 -18.48 -4.51
C CYS A 184 5.07 -19.40 -5.49
N ASN A 185 5.46 -19.40 -6.77
CA ASN A 185 4.74 -20.08 -7.86
C ASN A 185 3.26 -19.65 -7.95
N ILE A 186 3.02 -18.34 -7.86
CA ILE A 186 1.70 -17.70 -7.92
C ILE A 186 1.62 -16.82 -9.18
N ASN A 187 0.52 -16.94 -9.92
CA ASN A 187 0.30 -16.23 -11.18
C ASN A 187 -0.77 -15.12 -11.08
N GLU A 188 -1.26 -14.81 -9.89
CA GLU A 188 -2.14 -13.66 -9.65
C GLU A 188 -1.37 -12.57 -8.90
N VAL A 189 -1.53 -11.31 -9.31
CA VAL A 189 -1.03 -10.14 -8.57
C VAL A 189 -2.20 -9.26 -8.17
N LEU A 190 -2.20 -8.77 -6.95
CA LEU A 190 -3.15 -7.78 -6.44
C LEU A 190 -2.39 -6.52 -6.04
N ILE A 191 -2.69 -5.39 -6.66
CA ILE A 191 -2.14 -4.08 -6.27
C ILE A 191 -3.11 -3.41 -5.30
N VAL A 192 -2.59 -2.98 -4.15
CA VAL A 192 -3.36 -2.25 -3.12
C VAL A 192 -2.60 -1.02 -2.62
N GLY A 193 -3.32 -0.09 -2.01
CA GLY A 193 -2.79 1.18 -1.48
C GLY A 193 -2.83 2.33 -2.49
N GLY A 194 -2.79 3.57 -2.00
CA GLY A 194 -3.06 4.76 -2.83
C GLY A 194 -2.10 4.97 -4.02
N VAL A 195 -0.85 4.50 -3.94
CA VAL A 195 0.07 4.57 -5.11
C VAL A 195 -0.31 3.51 -6.15
N GLY A 196 -0.98 2.46 -5.72
CA GLY A 196 -1.53 1.41 -6.59
C GLY A 196 -2.62 1.88 -7.54
N CYS A 197 -3.19 3.08 -7.32
CA CYS A 197 -4.12 3.72 -8.24
C CYS A 197 -3.45 4.28 -9.51
N ASN A 198 -2.12 4.40 -9.52
CA ASN A 198 -1.40 4.98 -10.66
C ASN A 198 -1.54 4.10 -11.91
N GLU A 199 -2.04 4.68 -13.01
CA GLU A 199 -2.35 3.95 -14.23
C GLU A 199 -1.09 3.36 -14.86
N ARG A 200 0.03 4.10 -14.78
CA ARG A 200 1.31 3.65 -15.36
C ARG A 200 1.88 2.44 -14.61
N LEU A 201 1.83 2.44 -13.28
CA LEU A 201 2.21 1.27 -12.47
C LEU A 201 1.33 0.06 -12.80
N GLN A 202 0.01 0.25 -12.91
CA GLN A 202 -0.93 -0.82 -13.26
C GLN A 202 -0.64 -1.36 -14.67
N GLU A 203 -0.35 -0.50 -15.64
CA GLU A 203 0.00 -0.89 -17.01
C GLU A 203 1.28 -1.73 -17.04
N MET A 204 2.35 -1.27 -16.40
CA MET A 204 3.64 -1.99 -16.36
C MET A 204 3.50 -3.35 -15.66
N MET A 205 2.76 -3.39 -14.55
CA MET A 205 2.48 -4.65 -13.84
C MET A 205 1.63 -5.59 -14.70
N LYS A 206 0.64 -5.06 -15.43
CA LYS A 206 -0.23 -5.87 -16.30
C LYS A 206 0.59 -6.57 -17.37
N ILE A 207 1.49 -5.84 -18.04
CA ILE A 207 2.39 -6.40 -19.06
C ILE A 207 3.21 -7.56 -18.47
N MET A 208 3.91 -7.34 -17.36
CA MET A 208 4.72 -8.38 -16.72
C MET A 208 3.88 -9.60 -16.33
N VAL A 209 2.70 -9.40 -15.75
CA VAL A 209 1.84 -10.50 -15.31
C VAL A 209 1.27 -11.27 -16.51
N GLU A 210 0.90 -10.60 -17.60
CA GLU A 210 0.42 -11.24 -18.82
C GLU A 210 1.52 -12.05 -19.52
N GLU A 211 2.76 -11.55 -19.56
CA GLU A 211 3.92 -12.29 -20.10
C GLU A 211 4.20 -13.57 -19.33
N ARG A 212 3.81 -13.64 -18.06
CA ARG A 212 3.88 -14.85 -17.21
C ARG A 212 2.64 -15.74 -17.28
N GLY A 213 1.66 -15.40 -18.11
CA GLY A 213 0.39 -16.12 -18.22
C GLY A 213 -0.51 -15.96 -16.99
N GLY A 214 -0.33 -14.88 -16.24
CA GLY A 214 -1.04 -14.57 -15.01
C GLY A 214 -2.17 -13.55 -15.16
N LYS A 215 -2.71 -13.10 -14.02
CA LYS A 215 -3.76 -12.07 -13.97
C LYS A 215 -3.45 -10.97 -12.97
N LEU A 216 -3.55 -9.72 -13.42
CA LEU A 216 -3.50 -8.55 -12.55
C LEU A 216 -4.90 -8.21 -12.01
N HIS A 217 -4.98 -8.04 -10.70
CA HIS A 217 -6.10 -7.47 -9.98
C HIS A 217 -5.71 -6.10 -9.45
N HIS A 218 -6.51 -5.09 -9.77
CA HIS A 218 -6.37 -3.74 -9.27
C HIS A 218 -7.77 -3.22 -8.92
N MET A 219 -7.81 -2.21 -8.05
CA MET A 219 -9.05 -1.54 -7.65
C MET A 219 -9.07 -0.12 -8.16
N ASP A 220 -10.28 0.42 -8.33
CA ASP A 220 -10.45 1.85 -8.45
C ASP A 220 -10.20 2.56 -7.10
N GLU A 221 -10.11 3.89 -7.15
CA GLU A 221 -9.79 4.74 -6.01
C GLU A 221 -10.69 4.50 -4.79
N ARG A 222 -11.95 4.09 -4.97
CA ARG A 222 -12.93 3.94 -3.88
C ARG A 222 -12.50 2.93 -2.82
N TYR A 223 -11.76 1.90 -3.23
CA TYR A 223 -11.34 0.79 -2.37
C TYR A 223 -9.82 0.73 -2.17
N CYS A 224 -9.05 1.37 -3.06
CA CYS A 224 -7.60 1.34 -3.04
C CYS A 224 -7.01 2.34 -2.01
N ILE A 225 -7.73 3.41 -1.70
CA ILE A 225 -7.34 4.38 -0.65
C ILE A 225 -7.90 3.96 0.72
N ASP A 226 -7.40 4.60 1.78
CA ASP A 226 -7.84 4.37 3.15
C ASP A 226 -9.33 4.66 3.31
N ASN A 227 -10.10 3.64 3.69
CA ASN A 227 -11.53 3.75 3.90
C ASN A 227 -12.00 2.92 5.11
N GLY A 228 -13.13 3.29 5.71
CA GLY A 228 -13.68 2.56 6.86
C GLY A 228 -14.18 1.15 6.50
N CYS A 229 -14.58 0.93 5.25
CA CYS A 229 -15.13 -0.35 4.80
C CYS A 229 -14.07 -1.47 4.85
N MET A 230 -12.82 -1.19 4.52
CA MET A 230 -11.73 -2.18 4.59
C MET A 230 -11.48 -2.67 6.01
N ILE A 231 -11.61 -1.76 6.99
CA ILE A 231 -11.48 -2.07 8.42
C ILE A 231 -12.70 -2.83 8.92
N ALA A 232 -13.91 -2.42 8.52
CA ALA A 232 -15.14 -3.12 8.86
C ALA A 232 -15.14 -4.55 8.30
N TYR A 233 -14.70 -4.76 7.05
CA TYR A 233 -14.68 -6.06 6.41
C TYR A 233 -13.65 -7.00 7.05
N ALA A 234 -12.39 -6.57 7.18
CA ALA A 234 -11.37 -7.40 7.85
C ALA A 234 -11.67 -7.63 9.34
N GLY A 235 -12.34 -6.68 10.00
CA GLY A 235 -12.83 -6.85 11.36
C GLY A 235 -14.00 -7.83 11.47
N LEU A 236 -14.92 -7.82 10.50
CA LEU A 236 -16.00 -8.80 10.40
C LEU A 236 -15.46 -10.22 10.23
N LEU A 237 -14.48 -10.41 9.34
CA LEU A 237 -13.83 -11.72 9.14
C LEU A 237 -13.20 -12.24 10.43
N GLN A 238 -12.50 -11.38 11.17
CA GLN A 238 -11.94 -11.70 12.49
C GLN A 238 -13.05 -12.03 13.51
N PHE A 239 -14.10 -11.22 13.56
CA PHE A 239 -15.21 -11.40 14.49
C PHE A 239 -15.94 -12.72 14.28
N MET A 240 -16.24 -13.07 13.02
CA MET A 240 -16.87 -14.34 12.65
C MET A 240 -16.02 -15.56 13.02
N ASN A 241 -14.70 -15.37 13.16
CA ASN A 241 -13.76 -16.39 13.59
C ASN A 241 -13.44 -16.33 15.09
N GLY A 242 -14.28 -15.63 15.87
CA GLY A 242 -14.21 -15.60 17.33
C GLY A 242 -13.23 -14.59 17.91
N PHE A 243 -12.60 -13.73 17.09
CA PHE A 243 -11.70 -12.71 17.61
C PHE A 243 -12.47 -11.49 18.10
N THR A 244 -12.20 -11.10 19.34
CA THR A 244 -12.64 -9.84 19.92
C THR A 244 -11.48 -9.21 20.70
N THR A 245 -11.53 -7.90 20.89
CA THR A 245 -10.52 -7.15 21.63
C THR A 245 -11.15 -6.57 22.89
N PRO A 246 -10.76 -7.05 24.09
CA PRO A 246 -11.19 -6.44 25.34
C PRO A 246 -10.85 -4.94 25.37
N VAL A 247 -11.71 -4.12 25.97
CA VAL A 247 -11.48 -2.67 26.03
C VAL A 247 -10.14 -2.34 26.71
N SER A 248 -9.76 -3.09 27.74
CA SER A 248 -8.45 -2.98 28.42
C SER A 248 -7.25 -3.25 27.49
N GLU A 249 -7.44 -4.04 26.43
CA GLU A 249 -6.40 -4.48 25.50
C GLU A 249 -6.50 -3.77 24.13
N SER A 250 -7.47 -2.88 23.96
CA SER A 250 -7.75 -2.13 22.74
C SER A 250 -6.73 -1.01 22.46
N THR A 251 -5.46 -1.33 22.61
CA THR A 251 -4.29 -0.47 22.38
C THR A 251 -4.13 -0.12 20.91
N VAL A 252 -3.19 0.79 20.64
CA VAL A 252 -2.75 1.13 19.28
C VAL A 252 -1.25 0.88 19.17
N THR A 253 -0.79 0.53 17.98
CA THR A 253 0.64 0.36 17.71
C THR A 253 0.99 0.99 16.37
N GLN A 254 2.08 1.76 16.35
CA GLN A 254 2.58 2.38 15.12
C GLN A 254 3.25 1.36 14.19
N ARG A 255 3.65 0.21 14.74
CA ARG A 255 4.47 -0.81 14.06
C ARG A 255 3.79 -2.18 14.09
N PHE A 256 2.51 -2.24 13.75
CA PHE A 256 1.81 -3.53 13.63
C PHE A 256 2.29 -4.24 12.37
N ARG A 257 3.11 -5.30 12.48
CA ARG A 257 3.54 -6.02 11.28
C ARG A 257 2.39 -6.84 10.71
N THR A 258 2.36 -6.97 9.39
CA THR A 258 1.32 -7.73 8.68
C THR A 258 1.43 -9.23 8.94
N ASP A 259 2.64 -9.73 9.19
CA ASP A 259 2.94 -11.15 9.48
C ASP A 259 2.60 -11.57 10.92
N GLU A 260 2.42 -10.62 11.83
CA GLU A 260 1.98 -10.87 13.21
C GLU A 260 0.49 -11.26 13.29
N VAL A 261 -0.30 -10.95 12.26
CA VAL A 261 -1.74 -11.22 12.24
C VAL A 261 -2.02 -12.67 11.86
N LEU A 262 -2.76 -13.37 12.71
CA LEU A 262 -3.30 -14.69 12.38
C LEU A 262 -4.53 -14.53 11.49
N VAL A 263 -4.53 -15.20 10.33
CA VAL A 263 -5.52 -15.10 9.26
C VAL A 263 -6.09 -16.49 9.03
N ASN A 264 -7.00 -16.90 9.91
CA ASN A 264 -7.65 -18.22 9.92
C ASN A 264 -9.01 -18.25 9.20
N TRP A 265 -9.48 -17.11 8.70
CA TRP A 265 -10.74 -16.98 7.94
C TRP A 265 -10.61 -17.31 6.44
N ARG A 266 -9.43 -17.81 6.02
CA ARG A 266 -9.14 -18.16 4.63
C ARG A 266 -9.17 -19.67 4.38
N GLU A 267 -9.38 -20.48 5.42
CA GLU A 267 -9.50 -21.94 5.37
C GLU A 267 -10.96 -22.38 5.19
#